data_AF-A0A4R6QRJ7-F1
#
_entry.id   AF-A0A4R6QRJ7-F1
#
_cell.length_a   1.000
_cell.length_b   1.000
_cell.length_c   1.000
_cell.angle_alpha   90.00
_cell.angle_beta   90.00
_cell.angle_gamma   90.00
#
_symmetry.space_group_name_H-M   'P 1'
#
loop_
_entity.id
_entity.type
_entity.pdbx_description
1 polymer ?
#
loop_
_entity_poly.entity_id
_entity_poly.type
_entity_poly.pdbx_seq_one_letter_code
_entity_poly.pdbx_strand_id
1 'polypeptide(L)'
;MSLYAVQKLIYQVNRDPALAQRLKAGPAAVLADYELSAEELGALAAPDIGLLYVLGVNGQLLMHYAALWGLAWDDYLQAMRQGVREHGPVRAGLYAMTTDGDLS
;
A
#
# COMPACT_ATOMS: atom_id res chain seq x y z
N MET A 1 10.12 -11.41 -2.46
CA MET A 1 9.35 -10.31 -1.83
C MET A 1 10.22 -9.08 -1.89
N SER A 2 9.78 -8.01 -2.54
CA SER A 2 10.57 -6.78 -2.64
C SER A 2 9.68 -5.60 -2.30
N LEU A 3 9.75 -5.14 -1.05
CA LEU A 3 9.13 -3.88 -0.61
C LEU A 3 9.49 -2.72 -1.57
N TYR A 4 10.70 -2.76 -2.12
CA TYR A 4 11.12 -1.80 -3.14
C TYR A 4 10.23 -1.85 -4.40
N ALA A 5 9.87 -3.03 -4.90
CA ALA A 5 9.01 -3.17 -6.08
C ALA A 5 7.61 -2.58 -5.82
N VAL A 6 6.99 -2.90 -4.67
CA VAL A 6 5.69 -2.36 -4.26
C VAL A 6 5.74 -0.83 -4.16
N GLN A 7 6.72 -0.28 -3.43
CA GLN A 7 6.86 1.16 -3.27
C GLN A 7 7.14 1.87 -4.60
N LYS A 8 7.96 1.27 -5.48
CA LYS A 8 8.26 1.82 -6.81
C LYS A 8 7.00 1.88 -7.67
N LEU A 9 6.19 0.83 -7.69
CA LEU A 9 4.93 0.81 -8.41
C LEU A 9 3.97 1.87 -7.87
N ILE A 10 3.77 1.94 -6.55
CA ILE A 10 2.90 2.96 -5.93
C ILE A 10 3.38 4.38 -6.26
N TYR A 11 4.70 4.61 -6.20
CA TYR A 11 5.29 5.88 -6.59
C TYR A 11 5.03 6.24 -8.07
N GLN A 12 5.14 5.26 -8.98
CA GLN A 12 4.85 5.46 -10.40
C GLN A 12 3.36 5.78 -10.61
N VAL A 13 2.47 5.01 -9.99
CA VAL A 13 1.01 5.21 -10.04
C VAL A 13 0.62 6.60 -9.54
N ASN A 14 1.23 7.06 -8.45
CA ASN A 14 0.97 8.39 -7.89
C ASN A 14 1.44 9.55 -8.79
N ARG A 15 2.32 9.28 -9.77
CA ARG A 15 2.92 10.29 -10.64
C ARG A 15 2.47 10.23 -12.09
N ASP A 16 1.93 9.10 -12.52
CA ASP A 16 1.47 8.87 -13.89
C ASP A 16 -0.05 8.64 -13.90
N PRO A 17 -0.85 9.65 -14.28
CA PRO A 17 -2.30 9.53 -14.38
C PRO A 17 -2.77 8.43 -15.34
N ALA A 18 -2.01 8.14 -16.41
CA ALA A 18 -2.36 7.11 -17.36
C ALA A 18 -2.18 5.71 -16.74
N LEU A 19 -1.07 5.51 -16.01
CA LEU A 19 -0.86 4.28 -15.25
C LEU A 19 -1.91 4.11 -14.15
N ALA A 20 -2.26 5.20 -13.44
CA ALA A 20 -3.30 5.17 -12.42
C ALA A 20 -4.68 4.80 -13.00
N GLN A 21 -5.05 5.35 -14.17
CA GLN A 21 -6.29 4.98 -14.86
C GLN A 21 -6.28 3.51 -15.31
N ARG A 22 -5.17 3.02 -15.86
CA ARG A 22 -5.02 1.60 -16.22
C ARG A 22 -5.15 0.69 -15.01
N LEU A 23 -4.52 1.06 -13.89
CA LEU A 23 -4.61 0.29 -12.65
C LEU A 23 -6.05 0.24 -12.14
N LYS A 24 -6.79 1.36 -12.17
CA LYS A 24 -8.22 1.39 -11.82
C LYS A 24 -9.09 0.54 -12.74
N ALA A 25 -8.81 0.56 -14.04
CA ALA A 25 -9.60 -0.15 -15.04
C ALA A 25 -9.35 -1.66 -15.04
N GLY A 26 -8.14 -2.10 -14.70
CA GLY A 26 -7.77 -3.52 -14.71
C GLY A 26 -6.46 -3.78 -13.96
N PRO A 27 -6.51 -3.91 -12.62
CA PRO A 27 -5.32 -4.11 -11.80
C PRO A 27 -4.49 -5.31 -12.24
N ALA A 28 -5.13 -6.46 -12.52
CA ALA A 28 -4.45 -7.70 -12.88
C ALA A 28 -3.54 -7.56 -14.11
N ALA A 29 -3.97 -6.81 -15.13
CA ALA A 29 -3.20 -6.61 -16.36
C ALA A 29 -1.97 -5.72 -16.11
N VAL A 30 -2.07 -4.72 -15.23
CA VAL A 30 -0.94 -3.87 -14.86
C VAL A 30 0.03 -4.62 -13.96
N LEU A 31 -0.49 -5.35 -12.99
CA LEU A 31 0.30 -6.02 -11.97
C LEU A 31 1.06 -7.26 -12.51
N ALA A 32 0.59 -7.87 -13.60
CA ALA A 32 1.26 -8.98 -14.27
C ALA A 32 2.68 -8.64 -14.78
N ASP A 33 2.96 -7.36 -15.02
CA ASP A 33 4.27 -6.87 -15.48
C ASP A 33 5.30 -6.75 -14.32
N TYR A 34 4.91 -7.06 -13.08
CA TYR A 34 5.73 -6.88 -11.89
C TYR A 34 5.98 -8.21 -11.17
N GLU A 35 7.21 -8.43 -10.74
CA GLU A 35 7.59 -9.58 -9.91
C GLU A 35 7.15 -9.36 -8.45
N LEU A 36 5.88 -9.63 -8.18
CA LEU A 36 5.23 -9.45 -6.88
C LEU A 36 4.73 -10.80 -6.34
N SER A 37 4.71 -10.93 -5.01
CA SER A 37 4.11 -12.08 -4.34
C SER A 37 2.58 -12.06 -4.47
N ALA A 38 1.93 -13.20 -4.24
CA ALA A 38 0.46 -13.27 -4.23
C ALA A 38 -0.17 -12.31 -3.19
N GLU A 39 0.49 -12.12 -2.04
CA GLU A 39 0.04 -11.19 -0.99
C GLU A 39 0.15 -9.73 -1.45
N GLU A 40 1.28 -9.36 -2.05
CA GLU A 40 1.52 -8.01 -2.60
C GLU A 40 0.53 -7.70 -3.75
N LEU A 41 0.32 -8.66 -4.65
CA LEU A 41 -0.65 -8.56 -5.74
C LEU A 41 -2.07 -8.36 -5.21
N GLY A 42 -2.48 -9.14 -4.21
CA GLY A 42 -3.79 -9.01 -3.56
C GLY A 42 -3.98 -7.64 -2.95
N ALA A 43 -2.98 -7.15 -2.20
CA ALA A 43 -3.03 -5.85 -1.54
C ALA A 43 -3.13 -4.69 -2.55
N LEU A 44 -2.44 -4.78 -3.70
CA LEU A 44 -2.48 -3.76 -4.74
C LEU A 44 -3.75 -3.82 -5.61
N ALA A 45 -4.31 -5.02 -5.81
CA ALA A 45 -5.52 -5.20 -6.62
C ALA A 45 -6.80 -4.80 -5.86
N ALA A 46 -6.84 -5.04 -4.55
CA ALA A 46 -7.96 -4.70 -3.65
C ALA A 46 -7.78 -3.36 -2.92
N PRO A 47 -6.91 -2.48 -3.42
CA PRO A 47 -6.20 -1.43 -2.66
C PRO A 47 -6.26 -1.54 -1.12
N ASP A 48 -5.75 -2.64 -0.58
CA ASP A 48 -5.71 -2.90 0.86
C ASP A 48 -4.64 -2.02 1.53
N ILE A 49 -5.06 -0.84 1.96
CA ILE A 49 -4.17 0.14 2.59
C ILE A 49 -3.57 -0.38 3.89
N GLY A 50 -4.33 -1.17 4.66
CA GLY A 50 -3.85 -1.73 5.93
C GLY A 50 -2.73 -2.73 5.70
N LEU A 51 -2.93 -3.67 4.78
CA LEU A 51 -1.92 -4.65 4.42
C LEU A 51 -0.70 -4.00 3.76
N LEU A 52 -0.88 -3.05 2.85
CA LEU A 52 0.24 -2.30 2.23
C LEU A 52 1.09 -1.58 3.28
N TYR A 53 0.47 -1.01 4.32
CA TYR A 53 1.19 -0.41 5.44
C TYR A 53 1.97 -1.45 6.23
N VAL A 54 1.35 -2.57 6.59
CA VAL A 54 2.01 -3.68 7.31
C VAL A 54 3.17 -4.30 6.52
N LEU A 55 3.06 -4.36 5.19
CA LEU A 55 4.16 -4.78 4.32
C LEU A 55 5.35 -3.80 4.33
N GLY A 56 5.16 -2.59 4.86
CA GLY A 56 6.22 -1.59 5.07
C GLY A 56 6.24 -0.44 4.07
N VAL A 57 5.18 -0.26 3.28
CA VAL A 57 5.08 0.86 2.34
C VAL A 57 5.13 2.18 3.09
N ASN A 58 5.97 3.11 2.63
CA ASN A 58 6.07 4.45 3.20
C ASN A 58 4.71 5.17 3.25
N GLY A 59 4.37 5.75 4.41
CA GLY A 59 3.09 6.40 4.66
C GLY A 59 2.76 7.56 3.72
N GLN A 60 3.75 8.36 3.29
CA GLN A 60 3.50 9.46 2.35
C GLN A 60 3.13 8.93 0.96
N LEU A 61 3.82 7.89 0.48
CA LEU A 61 3.45 7.22 -0.78
C LEU A 61 2.06 6.60 -0.67
N LEU A 62 1.78 5.96 0.46
CA LEU A 62 0.52 5.28 0.69
C LEU A 62 -0.66 6.26 0.83
N MET A 63 -0.44 7.43 1.41
CA MET A 63 -1.45 8.50 1.52
C MET A 63 -1.90 8.96 0.13
N HIS A 64 -0.98 9.23 -0.80
CA HIS A 64 -1.33 9.62 -2.16
C HIS A 64 -2.04 8.49 -2.93
N TYR A 65 -1.63 7.25 -2.66
CA TYR A 65 -2.28 6.08 -3.24
C TYR A 65 -3.70 5.87 -2.71
N ALA A 66 -3.93 6.06 -1.41
CA ALA A 66 -5.25 6.02 -0.80
C ALA A 66 -6.17 7.11 -1.40
N ALA A 67 -5.63 8.32 -1.61
CA ALA A 67 -6.35 9.41 -2.26
C ALA A 67 -6.74 9.07 -3.71
N LEU A 68 -5.91 8.31 -4.45
CA LEU A 68 -6.27 7.80 -5.77
C LEU A 68 -7.56 6.97 -5.72
N TRP A 69 -7.80 6.24 -4.64
CA TRP A 69 -9.00 5.43 -4.42
C TRP A 69 -10.13 6.16 -3.69
N GLY A 70 -9.98 7.46 -3.43
CA GLY A 70 -11.01 8.30 -2.82
C GLY A 70 -11.13 8.15 -1.31
N LEU A 71 -10.15 7.55 -0.63
CA LEU A 71 -10.16 7.50 0.83
C LEU A 71 -9.87 8.87 1.42
N ALA A 72 -10.66 9.28 2.41
CA ALA A 72 -10.40 10.47 3.19
C ALA A 72 -9.24 10.24 4.17
N TRP A 73 -8.70 11.32 4.73
CA TRP A 73 -7.58 11.26 5.67
C TRP A 73 -7.85 10.40 6.91
N ASP A 74 -9.03 10.55 7.51
CA ASP A 74 -9.40 9.79 8.72
C ASP A 74 -9.56 8.30 8.41
N ASP A 75 -10.13 7.95 7.26
CA ASP A 75 -10.25 6.57 6.79
C ASP A 75 -8.88 5.95 6.51
N TYR A 76 -7.95 6.71 5.92
CA TYR A 76 -6.57 6.28 5.70
C TYR A 76 -5.87 5.93 7.03
N LEU A 77 -5.96 6.80 8.04
CA LEU A 77 -5.41 6.54 9.37
C LEU A 77 -6.07 5.32 10.03
N GLN A 78 -7.39 5.18 9.88
CA GLN A 78 -8.12 4.03 10.41
C GLN A 78 -7.71 2.72 9.72
N ALA A 79 -7.55 2.72 8.40
CA ALA A 79 -7.12 1.57 7.62
C ALA A 79 -5.73 1.08 8.04
N MET A 80 -4.78 1.99 8.28
CA MET A 80 -3.46 1.59 8.81
C MET A 80 -3.54 0.94 10.19
N ARG A 81 -4.32 1.53 11.11
CA ARG A 81 -4.54 0.94 12.45
C ARG A 81 -5.22 -0.43 12.37
N GLN A 82 -6.17 -0.58 11.46
CA GLN A 82 -6.87 -1.86 11.25
C GLN A 82 -5.92 -2.90 10.66
N GLY A 83 -5.09 -2.52 9.69
CA GLY A 83 -4.08 -3.40 9.10
C GLY A 83 -3.14 -3.97 10.16
N VAL A 84 -2.66 -3.15 11.11
CA VAL A 84 -1.81 -3.65 12.21
C VAL A 84 -2.56 -4.65 13.10
N ARG A 85 -3.86 -4.41 13.38
CA ARG A 85 -4.68 -5.33 14.16
C ARG A 85 -4.94 -6.66 13.45
N GLU A 86 -5.12 -6.64 12.13
CA GLU A 86 -5.50 -7.81 11.33
C GLU A 86 -4.29 -8.61 10.84
N HIS A 87 -3.20 -7.94 10.47
CA HIS A 87 -2.04 -8.55 9.80
C HIS A 87 -0.76 -8.57 10.65
N GLY A 88 -0.81 -8.00 11.86
CA GLY A 88 0.31 -7.90 12.80
C GLY A 88 1.16 -6.63 12.64
N PRO A 89 2.31 -6.55 13.32
CA PRO A 89 3.17 -5.37 13.29
C PRO A 89 3.75 -5.13 11.89
N VAL A 90 4.18 -3.89 11.65
CA VAL A 90 4.80 -3.53 10.37
C VAL A 90 6.09 -4.34 10.18
N ARG A 91 6.21 -5.01 9.03
CA ARG A 91 7.22 -6.04 8.76
C ARG A 91 8.52 -5.48 8.22
N ALA A 92 8.50 -4.28 7.63
CA ALA A 92 9.65 -3.66 6.99
C ALA A 92 9.52 -2.13 6.88
N GLY A 93 10.60 -1.47 6.47
CA GLY A 93 10.62 -0.02 6.28
C GLY A 93 10.71 0.78 7.58
N LEU A 94 10.42 2.07 7.49
CA LEU A 94 10.63 3.03 8.60
C LEU A 94 9.73 2.75 9.81
N TYR A 95 8.58 2.10 9.61
CA TYR A 95 7.61 1.87 10.67
C TYR A 95 7.80 0.54 11.41
N ALA A 96 8.70 -0.33 10.94
CA ALA A 96 8.99 -1.59 11.61
C ALA A 96 9.63 -1.41 13.00
N MET A 97 10.27 -0.27 13.27
CA MET A 97 10.86 0.04 14.59
C MET A 97 9.92 0.80 15.53
N THR A 98 8.85 1.43 15.03
CA THR A 98 7.93 2.25 15.83
C THR A 98 6.67 1.52 16.26
N THR A 99 6.38 0.33 15.68
CA THR A 99 5.19 -0.44 16.07
C THR A 99 5.31 -1.10 17.45
N ASP A 100 6.48 -1.05 18.09
CA ASP A 100 6.68 -1.52 19.47
C ASP A 100 6.16 -0.54 20.55
N GLY A 101 5.72 0.68 20.22
CA GLY A 101 5.44 1.67 21.28
C GLY A 101 4.35 2.73 21.10
N ASP A 102 3.91 3.12 19.89
CA ASP A 102 3.30 4.47 19.76
C ASP A 102 2.09 4.57 18.81
N LEU A 103 1.15 3.61 18.88
CA LEU A 103 -0.16 3.75 18.22
C LEU A 103 -1.35 3.63 19.19
N SER A 104 -1.13 3.94 20.46
CA SER A 104 -2.19 4.03 21.50
C SER A 104 -3.03 5.29 21.36
#